data_AF-A0AAV1IDV2-F1
#
_entry.id   AF-A0AAV1IDV2-F1
#
_cell.length_a   1.000
_cell.length_b   1.000
_cell.length_c   1.000
_cell.angle_alpha   90.00
_cell.angle_beta   90.00
_cell.angle_gamma   90.00
#
_symmetry.space_group_name_H-M   'P 1'
#
loop_
_entity.id
_entity.type
_entity.pdbx_description
1 polymer ?
#
loop_
_entity_poly.entity_id
_entity_poly.type
_entity_poly.pdbx_seq_one_letter_code
_entity_poly.pdbx_strand_id
1 'polypeptide(L)'
;MQRHQTAGQPSAQDLHHQRQCAHILAPRQRSAFVRTSVEKIKASQRPLPSRQDSNGRPKLLQFPSVELSSLFPATIGAEDSEKASPSTGKLTRIARPSALERIQAAVKEGESRSTPQEAAHELTARLHRQLRAVEADVAELCQAARAAGPGPGSLMAQAVERQQEQGPAELDLSAAPLPPTEHVVDEGAAPEGTGYEILLQAFNWESHSQNWFQRVAEQADRFASLGFTCVWLPPFTESVSPQGYMPLDLYNLNSRYGSEEDLRRCVAKLQSCGLKVLGDCVLNHRCALRQDAHGVWTQFGGRLDWDARAIVSDDSTFRGRGGPASGDCFGAAPNIDHAQPFVKRDLCEWMSWLRDHVGFDGWRLDFVRGFHGSHVRDYVRATEPSFVVGEYWDSLSYNGGLPDHNQDAHRQRIVNWLNDARGNATAFDVTTKGILHAVFERSEFWRLRDAAGKPPGLMGWWPSRAVTFLENHDTGSTQGHWRFPSSGLEQGYVYLMTHPGTPSVFYDHLEEPQLAHTMQRLIALRLRAGIHCRSQVHIVRAESDIYLASIDDTLLMKIGPKPYQPEAPWAPAESGQSWGTWLRYKAGM
;
A
#
# COMPACT_ATOMS: atom_id res chain seq x y z
N MET A 1 12.36 -44.30 -21.17
CA MET A 1 13.59 -43.55 -21.53
C MET A 1 13.38 -42.10 -21.13
N GLN A 2 14.24 -41.60 -20.25
CA GLN A 2 14.18 -40.30 -19.57
C GLN A 2 14.19 -39.11 -20.54
N ARG A 3 13.47 -38.03 -20.19
CA ARG A 3 13.88 -36.65 -20.49
C ARG A 3 13.59 -35.78 -19.26
N HIS A 4 14.66 -35.38 -18.59
CA HIS A 4 14.67 -34.32 -17.59
C HIS A 4 14.41 -32.97 -18.29
N GLN A 5 13.54 -32.14 -17.70
CA GLN A 5 13.53 -30.69 -17.92
C GLN A 5 13.70 -30.02 -16.55
N THR A 6 14.79 -29.28 -16.43
CA THR A 6 15.22 -28.50 -15.27
C THR A 6 14.43 -27.20 -15.19
N ALA A 7 13.94 -26.88 -13.99
CA ALA A 7 13.30 -25.60 -13.66
C ALA A 7 14.32 -24.45 -13.78
N GLY A 8 13.90 -23.35 -14.41
CA GLY A 8 14.70 -22.14 -14.57
C GLY A 8 14.84 -21.34 -13.27
N GLN A 9 16.06 -20.90 -12.98
CA GLN A 9 16.36 -19.88 -11.97
C GLN A 9 15.97 -18.48 -12.49
N PRO A 10 15.60 -17.53 -11.60
CA PRO A 10 15.34 -16.15 -12.00
C PRO A 10 16.62 -15.47 -12.51
N SER A 11 16.47 -14.59 -13.50
CA SER A 11 17.58 -13.90 -14.15
C SER A 11 18.15 -12.78 -13.26
N ALA A 12 19.44 -12.46 -13.42
CA ALA A 12 20.16 -11.45 -12.64
C ALA A 12 19.60 -10.01 -12.77
N GLN A 13 18.63 -9.75 -13.66
CA GLN A 13 17.97 -8.45 -13.80
C GLN A 13 16.94 -8.19 -12.68
N ASP A 14 16.31 -9.23 -12.12
CA ASP A 14 15.28 -9.09 -11.07
C ASP A 14 15.88 -8.69 -9.71
N LEU A 15 17.11 -9.10 -9.42
CA LEU A 15 17.85 -8.73 -8.20
C LEU A 15 18.50 -7.34 -8.29
N HIS A 16 18.64 -6.77 -9.50
CA HIS A 16 19.20 -5.42 -9.69
C HIS A 16 18.17 -4.32 -9.37
N HIS A 17 16.87 -4.58 -9.59
CA HIS A 17 15.82 -3.59 -9.42
C HIS A 17 15.51 -3.26 -7.93
N GLN A 18 15.66 -4.23 -7.02
CA GLN A 18 15.52 -3.97 -5.57
C GLN A 18 16.65 -3.12 -4.98
N ARG A 19 17.80 -2.99 -5.66
CA ARG A 19 18.96 -2.23 -5.15
C ARG A 19 19.00 -0.78 -5.63
N GLN A 20 18.29 -0.40 -6.70
CA GLN A 20 18.40 0.94 -7.28
C GLN A 20 17.46 2.01 -6.70
N CYS A 21 16.45 1.64 -5.90
CA CYS A 21 15.55 2.63 -5.29
C CYS A 21 16.19 3.50 -4.17
N ALA A 22 17.43 3.21 -3.74
CA ALA A 22 18.10 3.97 -2.69
C ALA A 22 18.86 5.22 -3.16
N HIS A 23 18.82 5.56 -4.47
CA HIS A 23 19.72 6.55 -5.06
C HIS A 23 19.08 7.79 -5.69
N ILE A 24 18.01 8.37 -5.13
CA ILE A 24 17.73 9.81 -5.33
C ILE A 24 17.27 10.44 -3.99
N LEU A 25 18.22 11.04 -3.26
CA LEU A 25 17.92 12.01 -2.20
C LEU A 25 18.79 13.25 -2.42
N ALA A 26 18.15 14.42 -2.48
CA ALA A 26 18.82 15.70 -2.68
C ALA A 26 19.74 16.04 -1.49
N PRO A 27 20.83 16.83 -1.69
CA PRO A 27 21.87 17.07 -0.68
C PRO A 27 21.37 17.59 0.68
N ARG A 28 20.28 18.37 0.70
CA ARG A 28 19.65 18.88 1.94
C ARG A 28 18.94 17.81 2.76
N GLN A 29 18.44 16.74 2.13
CA GLN A 29 17.74 15.63 2.81
C GLN A 29 18.72 14.64 3.45
N ARG A 30 19.93 14.49 2.91
CA ARG A 30 21.00 13.66 3.51
C ARG A 30 21.52 14.23 4.83
N SER A 31 21.67 15.55 4.93
CA SER A 31 22.10 16.22 6.17
C SER A 31 21.06 16.12 7.29
N ALA A 32 19.77 16.20 6.94
CA ALA A 32 18.67 15.98 7.88
C ALA A 32 18.64 14.52 8.37
N PHE A 33 18.78 13.55 7.47
CA PHE A 33 18.78 12.12 7.81
C PHE A 33 19.94 11.71 8.74
N VAL A 34 21.14 12.26 8.52
CA VAL A 34 22.30 12.03 9.40
C VAL A 34 22.09 12.68 10.78
N ARG A 35 21.55 13.91 10.84
CA ARG A 35 21.21 14.56 12.13
C ARG A 35 20.18 13.76 12.92
N THR A 36 19.11 13.30 12.27
CA THR A 36 18.04 12.53 12.91
C THR A 36 18.53 11.16 13.39
N SER A 37 19.46 10.54 12.67
CA SER A 37 20.06 9.25 13.06
C SER A 37 21.01 9.39 14.26
N VAL A 38 21.79 10.48 14.32
CA VAL A 38 22.67 10.78 15.46
C VAL A 38 21.88 11.16 16.72
N GLU A 39 20.78 11.90 16.58
CA GLU A 39 19.85 12.21 17.68
C GLU A 39 19.21 10.93 18.26
N LYS A 40 18.81 9.98 17.40
CA LYS A 40 18.25 8.67 17.82
C LYS A 40 19.27 7.80 18.56
N ILE A 41 20.55 7.81 18.14
CA ILE A 41 21.64 7.09 18.83
C ILE A 41 21.95 7.73 20.20
N LYS A 42 21.88 9.06 20.31
CA LYS A 42 22.04 9.76 21.61
C LYS A 42 20.87 9.49 22.56
N ALA A 43 19.66 9.31 22.03
CA ALA A 43 18.47 9.00 22.81
C ALA A 43 18.48 7.56 23.36
N SER A 44 19.06 6.59 22.63
CA SER A 44 19.14 5.19 23.05
C SER A 44 20.22 4.89 24.11
N GLN A 45 20.95 5.90 24.58
CA GLN A 45 22.04 5.77 25.58
C GLN A 45 21.74 6.43 26.93
N ARG A 46 20.50 6.84 27.20
CA ARG A 46 20.11 7.34 28.53
C ARG A 46 19.77 6.18 29.49
N PRO A 47 20.32 6.13 30.71
CA PRO A 47 20.03 5.06 31.66
C PRO A 47 18.62 5.20 32.27
N LEU A 48 17.89 4.09 32.38
CA LEU A 48 16.63 3.99 33.11
C LEU A 48 16.88 3.78 34.63
N PRO A 49 15.97 4.19 35.54
CA PRO A 49 16.18 4.10 36.98
C PRO A 49 16.15 2.65 37.49
N SER A 50 17.01 2.33 38.45
CA SER A 50 17.28 0.98 38.97
C SER A 50 16.14 0.43 39.84
N ARG A 51 15.80 -0.87 39.66
CA ARG A 51 15.03 -1.66 40.63
C ARG A 51 15.94 -2.67 41.33
N GLN A 52 15.93 -2.68 42.66
CA GLN A 52 16.60 -3.68 43.50
C GLN A 52 15.67 -4.87 43.76
N ASP A 53 16.23 -6.05 44.04
CA ASP A 53 15.46 -7.22 44.50
C ASP A 53 15.34 -7.27 46.04
N SER A 54 14.57 -8.24 46.54
CA SER A 54 14.19 -8.36 47.96
C SER A 54 15.33 -8.62 48.95
N ASN A 55 16.59 -8.72 48.48
CA ASN A 55 17.79 -8.82 49.31
C ASN A 55 18.82 -7.71 49.03
N GLY A 56 18.42 -6.61 48.36
CA GLY A 56 19.21 -5.38 48.27
C GLY A 56 20.45 -5.44 47.38
N ARG A 57 20.51 -6.34 46.38
CA ARG A 57 21.62 -6.39 45.41
C ARG A 57 21.23 -5.84 44.03
N PRO A 58 22.14 -5.13 43.32
CA PRO A 58 21.88 -4.64 41.96
C PRO A 58 21.97 -5.78 40.92
N LYS A 59 20.98 -5.88 40.02
CA LYS A 59 21.02 -6.81 38.87
C LYS A 59 21.89 -6.25 37.74
N LEU A 60 22.79 -7.07 37.18
CA LEU A 60 23.55 -6.76 35.96
C LEU A 60 22.59 -6.71 34.75
N LEU A 61 22.65 -5.62 33.98
CA LEU A 61 21.93 -5.44 32.71
C LEU A 61 22.69 -6.16 31.57
N GLN A 62 22.04 -7.09 30.88
CA GLN A 62 22.47 -7.55 29.56
C GLN A 62 21.99 -6.57 28.50
N PHE A 63 22.90 -6.08 27.65
CA PHE A 63 22.56 -5.33 26.43
C PHE A 63 22.39 -6.30 25.26
N PRO A 64 21.42 -6.10 24.35
CA PRO A 64 21.33 -6.90 23.13
C PRO A 64 22.47 -6.53 22.17
N SER A 65 23.20 -7.54 21.69
CA SER A 65 24.18 -7.40 20.60
C SER A 65 23.47 -7.01 19.31
N VAL A 66 23.87 -5.89 18.70
CA VAL A 66 23.43 -5.47 17.36
C VAL A 66 24.44 -6.01 16.35
N GLU A 67 24.00 -6.86 15.42
CA GLU A 67 24.82 -7.28 14.29
C GLU A 67 25.07 -6.09 13.34
N LEU A 68 26.33 -5.68 13.21
CA LEU A 68 26.77 -4.56 12.36
C LEU A 68 26.74 -4.85 10.84
N SER A 69 26.32 -6.06 10.44
CA SER A 69 26.14 -6.46 9.03
C SER A 69 24.94 -5.79 8.37
N SER A 70 24.01 -5.21 9.15
CA SER A 70 22.78 -4.59 8.64
C SER A 70 22.94 -3.14 8.18
N LEU A 71 24.15 -2.57 8.20
CA LEU A 71 24.37 -1.14 7.93
C LEU A 71 25.03 -0.81 6.59
N PHE A 72 25.50 -1.79 5.80
CA PHE A 72 26.06 -1.52 4.46
C PHE A 72 25.84 -2.69 3.47
N PRO A 73 25.18 -2.50 2.31
CA PRO A 73 25.11 -3.51 1.26
C PRO A 73 26.43 -3.61 0.48
N ALA A 74 26.89 -4.84 0.24
CA ALA A 74 28.11 -5.16 -0.52
C ALA A 74 27.97 -4.97 -2.05
N THR A 75 29.01 -4.46 -2.71
CA THR A 75 29.18 -4.39 -4.18
C THR A 75 30.37 -5.21 -4.68
N ILE A 76 30.01 -6.26 -5.43
CA ILE A 76 30.49 -6.81 -6.72
C ILE A 76 31.88 -6.39 -7.24
N GLY A 77 32.66 -7.42 -7.61
CA GLY A 77 33.94 -7.38 -8.30
C GLY A 77 33.85 -7.16 -9.81
N ALA A 78 35.04 -7.03 -10.38
CA ALA A 78 35.37 -6.56 -11.72
C ALA A 78 35.03 -7.53 -12.87
N GLU A 79 34.70 -6.94 -14.03
CA GLU A 79 34.81 -7.38 -15.46
C GLU A 79 33.90 -6.38 -16.22
N ASP A 80 34.22 -5.66 -17.30
CA ASP A 80 35.21 -5.73 -18.37
C ASP A 80 35.37 -4.31 -18.98
N SER A 81 36.59 -3.84 -19.24
CA SER A 81 36.89 -2.97 -20.40
C SER A 81 38.40 -2.85 -20.65
N GLU A 82 38.95 -3.75 -21.46
CA GLU A 82 40.16 -3.52 -22.25
C GLU A 82 39.77 -3.20 -23.69
N LYS A 83 40.10 -1.98 -24.18
CA LYS A 83 40.64 -1.65 -25.53
C LYS A 83 40.51 -0.16 -25.83
N ALA A 84 41.61 0.59 -25.69
CA ALA A 84 42.19 1.53 -26.66
C ALA A 84 43.34 2.33 -26.02
N SER A 85 44.46 2.42 -26.73
CA SER A 85 45.78 2.95 -26.31
C SER A 85 46.05 4.35 -26.95
N PRO A 86 47.22 5.01 -26.84
CA PRO A 86 47.49 6.07 -25.87
C PRO A 86 47.98 7.40 -26.49
N SER A 87 47.78 8.54 -25.82
CA SER A 87 48.65 9.72 -26.02
C SER A 87 48.73 10.63 -24.79
N THR A 88 49.84 10.45 -24.07
CA THR A 88 50.68 11.48 -23.39
C THR A 88 50.04 12.51 -22.45
N GLY A 89 50.36 12.39 -21.16
CA GLY A 89 50.32 13.52 -20.21
C GLY A 89 50.37 13.08 -18.74
N LYS A 90 51.56 12.99 -18.16
CA LYS A 90 51.85 12.58 -16.77
C LYS A 90 50.97 13.26 -15.72
N LEU A 91 50.25 12.46 -14.94
CA LEU A 91 49.90 12.74 -13.54
C LEU A 91 49.78 11.38 -12.82
N THR A 92 50.83 10.98 -12.13
CA THR A 92 50.85 9.85 -11.20
C THR A 92 49.90 10.15 -10.04
N ARG A 93 48.65 9.70 -10.16
CA ARG A 93 47.70 9.68 -9.03
C ARG A 93 48.09 8.52 -8.12
N ILE A 94 48.67 8.85 -6.97
CA ILE A 94 48.78 7.94 -5.82
C ILE A 94 47.33 7.54 -5.48
N ALA A 95 46.97 6.28 -5.72
CA ALA A 95 45.70 5.73 -5.29
C ALA A 95 45.64 5.79 -3.76
N ARG A 96 44.90 6.75 -3.21
CA ARG A 96 44.58 6.78 -1.79
C ARG A 96 43.44 5.78 -1.56
N PRO A 97 43.55 4.88 -0.56
CA PRO A 97 42.50 3.92 -0.29
C PRO A 97 41.18 4.64 0.01
N SER A 98 40.08 4.05 -0.42
CA SER A 98 38.74 4.55 -0.15
C SER A 98 38.48 4.69 1.36
N ALA A 99 37.50 5.51 1.74
CA ALA A 99 37.12 5.65 3.15
C ALA A 99 36.73 4.31 3.77
N LEU A 100 36.12 3.42 2.98
CA LEU A 100 35.68 2.09 3.40
C LEU A 100 36.87 1.14 3.67
N GLU A 101 37.89 1.16 2.81
CA GLU A 101 39.10 0.32 2.99
C GLU A 101 39.91 0.75 4.22
N ARG A 102 39.95 2.06 4.51
CA ARG A 102 40.60 2.58 5.73
C ARG A 102 39.84 2.21 7.01
N ILE A 103 38.51 2.11 6.93
CA ILE A 103 37.65 1.67 8.03
C ILE A 103 37.80 0.17 8.28
N GLN A 104 37.82 -0.64 7.21
CA GLN A 104 37.99 -2.10 7.32
C GLN A 104 39.37 -2.51 7.84
N ALA A 105 40.44 -1.79 7.45
CA ALA A 105 41.78 -2.00 8.01
C ALA A 105 41.85 -1.64 9.51
N ALA A 106 41.18 -0.55 9.92
CA ALA A 106 41.13 -0.13 11.32
C ALA A 106 40.32 -1.07 12.23
N VAL A 107 39.26 -1.70 11.70
CA VAL A 107 38.48 -2.72 12.42
C VAL A 107 39.31 -3.99 12.64
N LYS A 108 40.11 -4.39 11.67
CA LYS A 108 41.01 -5.55 11.79
C LYS A 108 42.14 -5.36 12.81
N GLU A 109 42.62 -4.13 13.02
CA GLU A 109 43.70 -3.85 13.99
C GLU A 109 43.18 -3.72 15.44
N GLY A 110 41.89 -3.39 15.63
CA GLY A 110 41.26 -3.21 16.95
C GLY A 110 40.92 -4.50 17.70
N GLU A 111 41.02 -5.67 17.07
CA GLU A 111 40.81 -6.97 17.73
C GLU A 111 42.01 -7.40 18.61
N SER A 112 43.11 -6.65 18.58
CA SER A 112 44.25 -6.88 19.45
C SER A 112 44.48 -5.69 20.40
N ARG A 113 44.18 -5.92 21.69
CA ARG A 113 44.54 -5.13 22.89
C ARG A 113 43.48 -4.15 23.43
N SER A 114 43.28 -4.27 24.75
CA SER A 114 42.56 -3.40 25.71
C SER A 114 41.05 -3.59 25.85
N THR A 115 40.53 -3.21 27.04
CA THR A 115 39.21 -3.59 27.54
C THR A 115 38.07 -2.97 26.70
N PRO A 116 36.86 -3.59 26.65
CA PRO A 116 35.79 -3.18 25.74
C PRO A 116 35.35 -1.72 25.86
N GLN A 117 35.58 -1.10 27.02
CA GLN A 117 35.16 0.25 27.33
C GLN A 117 36.16 1.32 26.83
N GLU A 118 37.45 1.00 26.80
CA GLU A 118 38.50 1.86 26.25
C GLU A 118 38.52 1.80 24.71
N ALA A 119 38.33 0.60 24.14
CA ALA A 119 38.20 0.41 22.70
C ALA A 119 37.00 1.18 22.12
N ALA A 120 35.85 1.19 22.81
CA ALA A 120 34.67 1.95 22.39
C ALA A 120 34.91 3.48 22.45
N HIS A 121 35.63 3.97 23.47
CA HIS A 121 35.95 5.39 23.59
C HIS A 121 36.93 5.86 22.50
N GLU A 122 37.95 5.06 22.20
CA GLU A 122 38.93 5.39 21.17
C GLU A 122 38.34 5.30 19.76
N LEU A 123 37.50 4.29 19.49
CA LEU A 123 36.77 4.15 18.23
C LEU A 123 35.83 5.34 18.03
N THR A 124 35.10 5.75 19.08
CA THR A 124 34.21 6.92 19.05
C THR A 124 34.99 8.22 18.82
N ALA A 125 36.15 8.41 19.45
CA ALA A 125 36.99 9.58 19.26
C ALA A 125 37.62 9.64 17.85
N ARG A 126 37.95 8.48 17.26
CA ARG A 126 38.47 8.39 15.89
C ARG A 126 37.38 8.61 14.83
N LEU A 127 36.18 8.07 15.03
CA LEU A 127 35.00 8.34 14.19
C LEU A 127 34.63 9.82 14.19
N HIS A 128 34.63 10.48 15.35
CA HIS A 128 34.37 11.93 15.41
C HIS A 128 35.44 12.76 14.70
N ARG A 129 36.71 12.34 14.70
CA ARG A 129 37.77 13.04 13.95
C ARG A 129 37.60 12.87 12.43
N GLN A 130 37.22 11.68 11.98
CA GLN A 130 36.97 11.42 10.56
C GLN A 130 35.70 12.10 10.05
N LEU A 131 34.64 12.16 10.88
CA LEU A 131 33.41 12.88 10.54
C LEU A 131 33.68 14.38 10.35
N ARG A 132 34.49 14.99 11.24
CA ARG A 132 34.90 16.40 11.11
C ARG A 132 35.73 16.68 9.86
N ALA A 133 36.54 15.72 9.41
CA ALA A 133 37.29 15.87 8.15
C ALA A 133 36.35 15.85 6.93
N VAL A 134 35.36 14.97 6.92
CA VAL A 134 34.33 14.92 5.87
C VAL A 134 33.46 16.17 5.86
N GLU A 135 33.11 16.70 7.03
CA GLU A 135 32.38 17.97 7.15
C GLU A 135 33.18 19.15 6.58
N ALA A 136 34.50 19.16 6.77
CA ALA A 136 35.39 20.18 6.22
C ALA A 136 35.47 20.09 4.68
N ASP A 137 35.63 18.89 4.12
CA ASP A 137 35.68 18.68 2.67
C ASP A 137 34.35 19.08 1.97
N VAL A 138 33.22 18.81 2.63
CA VAL A 138 31.89 19.21 2.13
C VAL A 138 31.70 20.72 2.21
N ALA A 139 32.23 21.39 3.23
CA ALA A 139 32.20 22.83 3.36
C ALA A 139 33.03 23.52 2.26
N GLU A 140 34.19 22.96 1.90
CA GLU A 140 35.06 23.46 0.82
C GLU A 140 34.39 23.33 -0.55
N LEU A 141 33.72 22.19 -0.82
CA LEU A 141 32.91 21.99 -2.03
C LEU A 141 31.72 22.94 -2.12
N CYS A 142 31.09 23.28 -0.99
CA CYS A 142 29.99 24.25 -0.94
C CYS A 142 30.47 25.68 -1.14
N GLN A 143 31.70 26.03 -0.75
CA GLN A 143 32.32 27.32 -1.05
C GLN A 143 32.70 27.42 -2.53
N ALA A 144 33.24 26.36 -3.13
CA ALA A 144 33.54 26.31 -4.56
C ALA A 144 32.29 26.49 -5.44
N ALA A 145 31.16 25.88 -5.04
CA ALA A 145 29.87 26.05 -5.73
C ALA A 145 29.26 27.45 -5.59
N ARG A 146 29.64 28.22 -4.55
CA ARG A 146 29.20 29.61 -4.35
C ARG A 146 30.10 30.63 -5.06
N ALA A 147 31.34 30.26 -5.38
CA ALA A 147 32.27 31.09 -6.14
C ALA A 147 31.98 31.11 -7.66
N ALA A 148 31.24 30.12 -8.17
CA ALA A 148 30.72 30.12 -9.54
C ALA A 148 29.39 30.91 -9.60
N GLY A 149 29.49 32.22 -9.84
CA GLY A 149 28.31 33.09 -10.03
C GLY A 149 27.51 32.79 -11.32
N PRO A 150 26.33 33.41 -11.50
CA PRO A 150 25.44 33.10 -12.63
C PRO A 150 25.86 33.85 -13.90
N GLY A 151 25.95 33.15 -15.04
CA GLY A 151 26.25 33.73 -16.36
C GLY A 151 25.46 33.07 -17.49
N PRO A 152 25.23 33.78 -18.62
CA PRO A 152 23.96 33.77 -19.37
C PRO A 152 23.94 32.83 -20.58
N GLY A 153 22.73 32.63 -21.14
CA GLY A 153 22.46 31.68 -22.21
C GLY A 153 22.83 32.08 -23.65
N SER A 154 22.64 31.07 -24.50
CA SER A 154 22.52 31.05 -25.97
C SER A 154 23.78 31.32 -26.81
N LEU A 155 24.15 30.32 -27.62
CA LEU A 155 24.27 30.44 -29.09
C LEU A 155 24.38 29.04 -29.75
N MET A 156 23.36 28.74 -30.57
CA MET A 156 23.30 27.94 -31.81
C MET A 156 23.93 26.53 -31.88
N ALA A 157 23.15 25.48 -32.11
CA ALA A 157 22.54 25.10 -33.41
C ALA A 157 23.57 24.88 -34.51
N GLN A 158 23.98 23.62 -34.71
CA GLN A 158 24.31 22.96 -36.00
C GLN A 158 25.07 21.65 -35.74
N ALA A 159 24.36 20.52 -35.84
CA ALA A 159 24.85 19.21 -36.32
C ALA A 159 23.80 18.12 -36.03
N VAL A 160 22.57 18.31 -36.54
CA VAL A 160 21.61 17.22 -36.71
C VAL A 160 21.28 17.20 -38.20
N GLU A 161 22.15 16.57 -38.97
CA GLU A 161 21.83 16.05 -40.29
C GLU A 161 22.88 15.03 -40.69
N ARG A 162 22.39 13.90 -41.22
CA ARG A 162 23.09 12.64 -41.57
C ARG A 162 23.20 11.64 -40.43
N GLN A 163 22.10 10.92 -40.19
CA GLN A 163 22.01 9.50 -40.56
C GLN A 163 20.56 9.02 -40.47
N GLN A 164 19.83 9.20 -41.57
CA GLN A 164 18.75 8.30 -41.98
C GLN A 164 19.36 7.41 -43.07
N GLU A 165 19.39 6.10 -42.86
CA GLU A 165 19.22 5.07 -43.89
C GLU A 165 19.38 3.69 -43.23
N GLN A 166 18.27 3.20 -42.65
CA GLN A 166 17.77 1.83 -42.77
C GLN A 166 16.43 1.77 -42.02
N GLY A 167 15.35 1.51 -42.76
CA GLY A 167 13.98 1.62 -42.29
C GLY A 167 13.61 0.60 -41.20
N PRO A 168 12.61 0.92 -40.37
CA PRO A 168 12.17 0.05 -39.28
C PRO A 168 11.36 -1.13 -39.83
N ALA A 169 11.58 -2.33 -39.29
CA ALA A 169 10.53 -3.33 -39.27
C ALA A 169 9.47 -2.82 -38.28
N GLU A 170 8.27 -2.55 -38.78
CA GLU A 170 7.10 -2.19 -37.98
C GLU A 170 6.88 -3.24 -36.89
N LEU A 171 7.11 -2.85 -35.63
CA LEU A 171 6.45 -3.49 -34.50
C LEU A 171 5.04 -2.93 -34.46
N ASP A 172 4.12 -3.73 -34.97
CA ASP A 172 2.68 -3.53 -34.90
C ASP A 172 2.25 -3.34 -33.44
N LEU A 173 2.03 -2.08 -33.04
CA LEU A 173 1.47 -1.68 -31.76
C LEU A 173 -0.07 -1.63 -31.80
N SER A 174 -0.73 -2.28 -32.77
CA SER A 174 -2.19 -2.29 -32.89
C SER A 174 -2.89 -3.41 -32.11
N ALA A 175 -2.40 -3.73 -30.90
CA ALA A 175 -3.26 -4.41 -29.94
C ALA A 175 -4.38 -3.43 -29.54
N ALA A 176 -5.46 -3.44 -30.30
CA ALA A 176 -6.69 -2.72 -29.99
C ALA A 176 -7.08 -3.03 -28.53
N PRO A 177 -7.58 -2.04 -27.77
CA PRO A 177 -8.15 -2.31 -26.45
C PRO A 177 -9.15 -3.44 -26.59
N LEU A 178 -8.92 -4.54 -25.87
CA LEU A 178 -9.93 -5.60 -25.81
C LEU A 178 -11.22 -4.95 -25.34
N PRO A 179 -12.36 -5.16 -26.02
CA PRO A 179 -13.62 -4.64 -25.54
C PRO A 179 -13.83 -5.14 -24.10
N PRO A 180 -14.40 -4.33 -23.20
CA PRO A 180 -14.70 -4.80 -21.86
C PRO A 180 -15.53 -6.08 -21.98
N THR A 181 -14.98 -7.19 -21.49
CA THR A 181 -15.67 -8.47 -21.38
C THR A 181 -17.06 -8.23 -20.80
N GLU A 182 -18.11 -8.78 -21.43
CA GLU A 182 -19.44 -8.74 -20.85
C GLU A 182 -19.38 -9.18 -19.38
N HIS A 183 -19.86 -8.31 -18.50
CA HIS A 183 -19.83 -8.55 -17.06
C HIS A 183 -20.87 -9.62 -16.72
N VAL A 184 -20.42 -10.75 -16.19
CA VAL A 184 -21.32 -11.82 -15.74
C VAL A 184 -21.66 -11.58 -14.28
N VAL A 185 -22.92 -11.26 -13.99
CA VAL A 185 -23.42 -10.99 -12.64
C VAL A 185 -24.52 -11.98 -12.29
N ASP A 186 -24.46 -12.57 -11.10
CA ASP A 186 -25.60 -13.36 -10.58
C ASP A 186 -26.82 -12.44 -10.36
N GLU A 187 -28.01 -12.87 -10.81
CA GLU A 187 -29.24 -12.11 -10.59
C GLU A 187 -29.51 -11.89 -9.08
N GLY A 188 -29.78 -10.65 -8.69
CA GLY A 188 -30.07 -10.27 -7.30
C GLY A 188 -28.85 -9.94 -6.44
N ALA A 189 -27.62 -10.14 -6.93
CA ALA A 189 -26.41 -9.79 -6.19
C ALA A 189 -26.14 -8.27 -6.19
N ALA A 190 -26.13 -7.66 -5.00
CA ALA A 190 -25.83 -6.25 -4.79
C ALA A 190 -24.68 -6.05 -3.78
N PRO A 191 -23.45 -6.53 -4.07
CA PRO A 191 -22.31 -6.43 -3.16
C PRO A 191 -21.83 -4.99 -2.92
N GLU A 192 -22.31 -4.02 -3.70
CA GLU A 192 -22.10 -2.59 -3.48
C GLU A 192 -23.14 -1.96 -2.54
N GLY A 193 -24.09 -2.75 -2.03
CA GLY A 193 -25.23 -2.27 -1.28
C GLY A 193 -26.18 -1.43 -2.15
N THR A 194 -26.58 -0.26 -1.63
CA THR A 194 -27.48 0.66 -2.36
C THR A 194 -26.77 1.38 -3.50
N GLY A 195 -25.44 1.45 -3.44
CA GLY A 195 -24.57 2.23 -4.29
C GLY A 195 -24.27 3.64 -3.78
N TYR A 196 -24.86 4.07 -2.66
CA TYR A 196 -24.57 5.34 -1.99
C TYR A 196 -23.54 5.20 -0.87
N GLU A 197 -23.02 4.00 -0.68
CA GLU A 197 -22.13 3.67 0.41
C GLU A 197 -20.86 4.54 0.41
N ILE A 198 -20.45 4.97 1.61
CA ILE A 198 -19.21 5.67 1.92
C ILE A 198 -18.57 4.90 3.06
N LEU A 199 -17.44 4.26 2.75
CA LEU A 199 -16.74 3.36 3.64
C LEU A 199 -15.74 4.13 4.51
N LEU A 200 -15.68 3.79 5.79
CA LEU A 200 -14.59 4.18 6.69
C LEU A 200 -13.80 2.93 7.08
N GLN A 201 -12.51 2.89 6.77
CA GLN A 201 -11.59 1.98 7.44
C GLN A 201 -11.34 2.54 8.84
N ALA A 202 -11.93 1.96 9.88
CA ALA A 202 -11.92 2.51 11.24
C ALA A 202 -10.76 1.96 12.09
N PHE A 203 -9.59 1.74 11.50
CA PHE A 203 -8.38 1.33 12.19
C PHE A 203 -7.14 1.68 11.36
N ASN A 204 -5.99 1.68 12.03
CA ASN A 204 -4.68 1.77 11.42
C ASN A 204 -3.79 0.60 11.89
N TRP A 205 -2.53 0.57 11.45
CA TRP A 205 -1.65 -0.55 11.75
C TRP A 205 -1.30 -0.70 13.25
N GLU A 206 -1.39 0.39 14.03
CA GLU A 206 -1.04 0.42 15.46
C GLU A 206 -2.27 0.23 16.38
N SER A 207 -3.48 0.15 15.81
CA SER A 207 -4.73 0.07 16.56
C SER A 207 -4.81 -1.12 17.53
N HIS A 208 -4.05 -2.20 17.28
CA HIS A 208 -4.00 -3.40 18.12
C HIS A 208 -3.36 -3.19 19.50
N SER A 209 -2.79 -2.01 19.76
CA SER A 209 -2.08 -1.68 21.01
C SER A 209 -3.02 -1.36 22.19
N GLN A 210 -4.33 -1.34 21.97
CA GLN A 210 -5.36 -0.98 22.95
C GLN A 210 -6.67 -1.73 22.68
N ASN A 211 -7.66 -1.60 23.57
CA ASN A 211 -9.03 -2.07 23.32
C ASN A 211 -9.69 -1.16 22.26
N TRP A 212 -9.42 -1.49 21.00
CA TRP A 212 -9.84 -0.73 19.85
C TRP A 212 -11.34 -0.85 19.58
N PHE A 213 -11.95 -2.02 19.82
CA PHE A 213 -13.40 -2.17 19.63
C PHE A 213 -14.19 -1.21 20.52
N GLN A 214 -13.77 -1.03 21.78
CA GLN A 214 -14.37 -0.02 22.65
C GLN A 214 -14.19 1.39 22.08
N ARG A 215 -12.97 1.75 21.64
CA ARG A 215 -12.68 3.09 21.07
C ARG A 215 -13.52 3.38 19.83
N VAL A 216 -13.71 2.40 18.95
CA VAL A 216 -14.56 2.55 17.76
C VAL A 216 -16.03 2.72 18.16
N ALA A 217 -16.52 1.96 19.15
CA ALA A 217 -17.89 2.08 19.65
C ALA A 217 -18.18 3.49 20.20
N GLU A 218 -17.21 4.10 20.91
CA GLU A 218 -17.30 5.47 21.44
C GLU A 218 -17.36 6.54 20.34
N GLN A 219 -16.89 6.23 19.13
CA GLN A 219 -16.87 7.15 17.98
C GLN A 219 -18.05 6.95 17.02
N ALA A 220 -18.93 5.96 17.25
CA ALA A 220 -20.00 5.60 16.32
C ALA A 220 -20.90 6.79 15.93
N ASP A 221 -21.31 7.61 16.89
CA ASP A 221 -22.14 8.80 16.64
C ASP A 221 -21.40 9.85 15.79
N ARG A 222 -20.08 9.99 15.99
CA ARG A 222 -19.23 10.86 15.15
C ARG A 222 -19.18 10.33 13.72
N PHE A 223 -18.97 9.04 13.52
CA PHE A 223 -18.91 8.46 12.18
C PHE A 223 -20.24 8.63 11.42
N ALA A 224 -21.36 8.36 12.07
CA ALA A 224 -22.69 8.55 11.47
C ALA A 224 -22.96 10.03 11.15
N SER A 225 -22.64 10.96 12.06
CA SER A 225 -22.87 12.41 11.84
C SER A 225 -21.97 13.02 10.75
N LEU A 226 -20.82 12.40 10.46
CA LEU A 226 -19.99 12.75 9.31
C LEU A 226 -20.55 12.25 7.97
N GLY A 227 -21.55 11.36 7.99
CA GLY A 227 -22.21 10.82 6.81
C GLY A 227 -21.60 9.52 6.27
N PHE A 228 -20.76 8.83 7.04
CA PHE A 228 -20.37 7.46 6.71
C PHE A 228 -21.58 6.53 6.77
N THR A 229 -21.58 5.50 5.94
CA THR A 229 -22.65 4.50 5.90
C THR A 229 -22.15 3.10 6.27
N CYS A 230 -20.85 2.87 6.12
CA CYS A 230 -20.22 1.58 6.36
C CYS A 230 -18.90 1.77 7.12
N VAL A 231 -18.62 0.86 8.06
CA VAL A 231 -17.38 0.83 8.83
C VAL A 231 -16.71 -0.53 8.63
N TRP A 232 -15.46 -0.51 8.18
CA TRP A 232 -14.59 -1.68 8.12
C TRP A 232 -13.77 -1.76 9.42
N LEU A 233 -14.01 -2.83 10.18
CA LEU A 233 -13.29 -3.16 11.41
C LEU A 233 -12.05 -4.03 11.12
N PRO A 234 -11.01 -3.98 11.96
CA PRO A 234 -9.83 -4.82 11.78
C PRO A 234 -10.13 -6.33 11.92
N PRO A 235 -9.19 -7.22 11.58
CA PRO A 235 -9.37 -8.65 11.79
C PRO A 235 -9.64 -8.94 13.27
N PHE A 236 -10.67 -9.76 13.51
CA PHE A 236 -11.29 -9.92 14.82
C PHE A 236 -11.01 -11.28 15.48
N THR A 237 -10.34 -12.19 14.75
CA THR A 237 -9.96 -13.51 15.26
C THR A 237 -8.65 -13.46 16.03
N GLU A 238 -8.47 -14.39 16.97
CA GLU A 238 -7.16 -14.65 17.57
C GLU A 238 -6.11 -14.91 16.48
N SER A 239 -4.92 -14.34 16.65
CA SER A 239 -3.87 -14.33 15.63
C SER A 239 -2.48 -14.38 16.25
N VAL A 240 -1.53 -14.98 15.53
CA VAL A 240 -0.10 -14.95 15.85
C VAL A 240 0.43 -13.52 15.77
N SER A 241 0.10 -12.83 14.68
CA SER A 241 0.46 -11.42 14.51
C SER A 241 -0.53 -10.55 15.28
N PRO A 242 -0.07 -9.52 16.01
CA PRO A 242 -0.96 -8.70 16.82
C PRO A 242 -1.95 -7.89 15.97
N GLN A 243 -1.65 -7.64 14.69
CA GLN A 243 -2.54 -6.97 13.74
C GLN A 243 -3.68 -7.85 13.22
N GLY A 244 -3.67 -9.15 13.51
CA GLY A 244 -4.77 -10.05 13.15
C GLY A 244 -4.62 -10.82 11.83
N TYR A 245 -3.66 -10.46 10.97
CA TYR A 245 -3.43 -11.07 9.65
C TYR A 245 -2.66 -12.41 9.69
N MET A 246 -2.60 -13.11 10.82
CA MET A 246 -2.07 -14.47 10.91
C MET A 246 -2.99 -15.31 11.81
N PRO A 247 -4.25 -15.53 11.40
CA PRO A 247 -5.30 -16.06 12.27
C PRO A 247 -5.00 -17.49 12.73
N LEU A 248 -5.39 -17.82 13.97
CA LEU A 248 -5.23 -19.12 14.60
C LEU A 248 -6.57 -19.88 14.67
N ASP A 249 -7.31 -19.76 15.78
CA ASP A 249 -8.67 -20.32 15.90
C ASP A 249 -9.69 -19.28 15.42
N LEU A 250 -10.31 -19.55 14.28
CA LEU A 250 -11.28 -18.63 13.66
C LEU A 250 -12.53 -18.41 14.54
N TYR A 251 -12.87 -19.34 15.44
CA TYR A 251 -13.98 -19.16 16.37
C TYR A 251 -13.58 -18.45 17.66
N ASN A 252 -12.29 -18.21 17.90
CA ASN A 252 -11.83 -17.42 19.02
C ASN A 252 -11.78 -15.94 18.61
N LEU A 253 -12.74 -15.15 19.08
CA LEU A 253 -12.87 -13.72 18.74
C LEU A 253 -12.19 -12.79 19.77
N ASN A 254 -11.39 -13.35 20.69
CA ASN A 254 -10.57 -12.58 21.62
C ASN A 254 -9.26 -12.19 20.94
N SER A 255 -9.29 -11.07 20.22
CA SER A 255 -8.13 -10.54 19.49
C SER A 255 -7.36 -9.51 20.29
N ARG A 256 -6.28 -8.97 19.71
CA ARG A 256 -5.56 -7.83 20.29
C ARG A 256 -6.38 -6.53 20.31
N TYR A 257 -7.44 -6.46 19.51
CA TYR A 257 -8.30 -5.29 19.43
C TYR A 257 -9.37 -5.25 20.53
N GLY A 258 -9.60 -6.36 21.25
CA GLY A 258 -10.58 -6.45 22.33
C GLY A 258 -11.15 -7.86 22.48
N SER A 259 -12.00 -8.04 23.49
CA SER A 259 -12.72 -9.31 23.72
C SER A 259 -13.84 -9.51 22.70
N GLU A 260 -14.36 -10.74 22.60
CA GLU A 260 -15.57 -11.02 21.81
C GLU A 260 -16.75 -10.15 22.24
N GLU A 261 -16.90 -9.90 23.55
CA GLU A 261 -17.97 -9.05 24.07
C GLU A 261 -17.80 -7.60 23.59
N ASP A 262 -16.58 -7.07 23.59
CA ASP A 262 -16.29 -5.73 23.10
C ASP A 262 -16.57 -5.61 21.59
N LEU A 263 -16.21 -6.63 20.82
CA LEU A 263 -16.54 -6.70 19.39
C LEU A 263 -18.05 -6.62 19.16
N ARG A 264 -18.82 -7.48 19.82
CA ARG A 264 -20.28 -7.51 19.67
C ARG A 264 -20.93 -6.21 20.12
N ARG A 265 -20.45 -5.60 21.21
CA ARG A 265 -20.91 -4.29 21.67
C ARG A 265 -20.60 -3.18 20.66
N CYS A 266 -19.41 -3.21 20.06
CA CYS A 266 -19.00 -2.28 19.03
C CYS A 266 -19.90 -2.38 17.79
N VAL A 267 -20.10 -3.59 17.26
CA VAL A 267 -20.97 -3.86 16.10
C VAL A 267 -22.39 -3.37 16.38
N ALA A 268 -22.99 -3.76 17.51
CA ALA A 268 -24.33 -3.33 17.88
C ALA A 268 -24.44 -1.79 18.03
N LYS A 269 -23.42 -1.14 18.60
CA LYS A 269 -23.39 0.32 18.75
C LYS A 269 -23.30 1.02 17.40
N LEU A 270 -22.44 0.57 16.49
CA LEU A 270 -22.35 1.10 15.12
C LEU A 270 -23.69 0.98 14.38
N GLN A 271 -24.31 -0.21 14.45
CA GLN A 271 -25.62 -0.46 13.82
C GLN A 271 -26.75 0.39 14.41
N SER A 272 -26.73 0.64 15.73
CA SER A 272 -27.70 1.54 16.36
C SER A 272 -27.63 2.98 15.85
N CYS A 273 -26.48 3.38 15.29
CA CYS A 273 -26.25 4.67 14.64
C CYS A 273 -26.53 4.62 13.12
N GLY A 274 -27.03 3.50 12.59
CA GLY A 274 -27.34 3.31 11.17
C GLY A 274 -26.13 2.95 10.29
N LEU A 275 -25.00 2.55 10.89
CA LEU A 275 -23.79 2.14 10.16
C LEU A 275 -23.79 0.63 9.92
N LYS A 276 -23.59 0.22 8.66
CA LYS A 276 -23.27 -1.17 8.34
C LYS A 276 -21.85 -1.49 8.78
N VAL A 277 -21.60 -2.71 9.24
CA VAL A 277 -20.28 -3.11 9.75
C VAL A 277 -19.69 -4.24 8.92
N LEU A 278 -18.49 -4.02 8.36
CA LEU A 278 -17.74 -5.02 7.62
C LEU A 278 -16.68 -5.67 8.50
N GLY A 279 -16.66 -7.00 8.54
CA GLY A 279 -15.61 -7.78 9.16
C GLY A 279 -14.46 -8.05 8.18
N ASP A 280 -13.22 -7.83 8.61
CA ASP A 280 -12.02 -8.19 7.85
C ASP A 280 -11.73 -9.69 7.98
N CYS A 281 -11.98 -10.43 6.90
CA CYS A 281 -11.84 -11.87 6.85
C CYS A 281 -10.54 -12.27 6.15
N VAL A 282 -9.63 -12.84 6.93
CA VAL A 282 -8.36 -13.40 6.46
C VAL A 282 -8.54 -14.87 6.12
N LEU A 283 -8.68 -15.15 4.82
CA LEU A 283 -9.11 -16.46 4.33
C LEU A 283 -8.02 -17.25 3.60
N ASN A 284 -7.05 -16.57 2.97
CA ASN A 284 -6.01 -17.22 2.16
C ASN A 284 -5.13 -18.18 2.97
N HIS A 285 -4.73 -17.76 4.16
CA HIS A 285 -3.78 -18.48 4.99
C HIS A 285 -4.24 -18.51 6.43
N ARG A 286 -3.80 -19.52 7.18
CA ARG A 286 -4.16 -19.70 8.58
C ARG A 286 -3.03 -20.41 9.32
N CYS A 287 -2.71 -19.94 10.52
CA CYS A 287 -1.70 -20.55 11.37
C CYS A 287 -2.26 -21.80 12.06
N ALA A 288 -1.44 -22.86 12.08
CA ALA A 288 -1.74 -24.07 12.84
C ALA A 288 -1.41 -23.90 14.32
N LEU A 289 -2.14 -24.61 15.20
CA LEU A 289 -1.94 -24.57 16.65
C LEU A 289 -0.88 -25.54 17.16
N ARG A 290 -0.56 -26.58 16.38
CA ARG A 290 0.41 -27.61 16.74
C ARG A 290 1.26 -28.04 15.55
N GLN A 291 2.43 -28.56 15.85
CA GLN A 291 3.30 -29.22 14.89
C GLN A 291 2.88 -30.68 14.68
N ASP A 292 3.11 -31.20 13.48
CA ASP A 292 3.04 -32.63 13.22
C ASP A 292 4.29 -33.38 13.70
N ALA A 293 4.34 -34.69 13.45
CA ALA A 293 5.46 -35.55 13.84
C ALA A 293 6.81 -35.17 13.20
N HIS A 294 6.80 -34.31 12.18
CA HIS A 294 8.00 -33.83 11.49
C HIS A 294 8.37 -32.39 11.87
N GLY A 295 7.69 -31.81 12.87
CA GLY A 295 7.94 -30.45 13.35
C GLY A 295 7.32 -29.35 12.47
N VAL A 296 6.39 -29.69 11.57
CA VAL A 296 5.76 -28.73 10.67
C VAL A 296 4.41 -28.29 11.24
N TRP A 297 4.16 -26.98 11.27
CA TRP A 297 2.91 -26.40 11.79
C TRP A 297 1.73 -26.64 10.85
N THR A 298 1.12 -27.82 10.93
CA THR A 298 0.02 -28.26 10.05
C THR A 298 -1.21 -28.78 10.78
N GLN A 299 -1.15 -28.89 12.11
CA GLN A 299 -2.29 -29.31 12.92
C GLN A 299 -3.02 -28.09 13.45
N PHE A 300 -4.18 -27.81 12.87
CA PHE A 300 -5.04 -26.72 13.29
C PHE A 300 -5.76 -27.12 14.59
N GLY A 301 -6.76 -26.34 15.00
CA GLY A 301 -7.57 -26.66 16.17
C GLY A 301 -8.79 -25.76 16.25
N GLY A 302 -9.44 -25.78 17.41
CA GLY A 302 -10.76 -25.19 17.58
C GLY A 302 -11.82 -26.02 16.88
N ARG A 303 -12.88 -25.38 16.41
CA ARG A 303 -13.95 -26.08 15.65
C ARG A 303 -13.50 -26.51 14.25
N LEU A 304 -12.52 -25.78 13.68
CA LEU A 304 -11.92 -26.05 12.38
C LEU A 304 -10.59 -26.77 12.59
N ASP A 305 -10.65 -27.94 13.23
CA ASP A 305 -9.51 -28.82 13.53
C ASP A 305 -9.04 -29.57 12.28
N TRP A 306 -8.58 -28.80 11.30
CA TRP A 306 -8.03 -29.31 10.05
C TRP A 306 -6.63 -29.90 10.25
N ASP A 307 -6.13 -30.56 9.20
CA ASP A 307 -4.75 -31.00 9.08
C ASP A 307 -4.16 -30.59 7.72
N ALA A 308 -2.96 -31.06 7.38
CA ALA A 308 -2.29 -30.70 6.13
C ALA A 308 -3.10 -30.95 4.84
N ARG A 309 -4.19 -31.75 4.87
CA ARG A 309 -5.14 -31.87 3.74
C ARG A 309 -5.84 -30.55 3.40
N ALA A 310 -5.93 -29.62 4.34
CA ALA A 310 -6.47 -28.27 4.13
C ALA A 310 -5.43 -27.29 3.58
N ILE A 311 -4.17 -27.70 3.44
CA ILE A 311 -3.07 -26.86 2.97
C ILE A 311 -2.75 -27.23 1.51
N VAL A 312 -2.52 -26.23 0.67
CA VAL A 312 -2.16 -26.41 -0.74
C VAL A 312 -0.87 -27.24 -0.90
N SER A 313 -0.84 -28.12 -1.89
CA SER A 313 0.24 -29.12 -2.07
C SER A 313 1.60 -28.56 -2.47
N ASP A 314 1.61 -27.38 -3.08
CA ASP A 314 2.79 -26.65 -3.56
C ASP A 314 3.37 -25.68 -2.52
N ASP A 315 2.76 -25.60 -1.33
CA ASP A 315 3.36 -24.97 -0.16
C ASP A 315 4.47 -25.86 0.41
N SER A 316 5.68 -25.70 -0.12
CA SER A 316 6.85 -26.49 0.27
C SER A 316 7.26 -26.32 1.75
N THR A 317 6.94 -25.17 2.36
CA THR A 317 7.27 -24.86 3.75
C THR A 317 6.37 -25.65 4.69
N PHE A 318 5.07 -25.67 4.42
CA PHE A 318 4.07 -26.30 5.27
C PHE A 318 3.66 -27.71 4.81
N ARG A 319 4.20 -28.18 3.67
CA ARG A 319 4.06 -29.55 3.15
C ARG A 319 2.60 -30.00 3.05
N GLY A 320 1.78 -29.15 2.43
CA GLY A 320 0.36 -29.43 2.27
C GLY A 320 0.07 -30.71 1.49
N ARG A 321 -1.12 -31.26 1.70
CA ARG A 321 -1.63 -32.48 1.06
C ARG A 321 -2.96 -32.25 0.35
N GLY A 322 -3.41 -31.01 0.23
CA GLY A 322 -4.56 -30.61 -0.58
C GLY A 322 -4.26 -30.65 -2.08
N GLY A 323 -5.05 -29.92 -2.86
CA GLY A 323 -4.77 -29.62 -4.26
C GLY A 323 -3.69 -28.54 -4.43
N PRO A 324 -3.31 -28.22 -5.68
CA PRO A 324 -2.40 -27.12 -5.97
C PRO A 324 -3.02 -25.77 -5.59
N ALA A 325 -2.19 -24.78 -5.27
CA ALA A 325 -2.65 -23.43 -5.02
C ALA A 325 -3.43 -22.89 -6.23
N SER A 326 -4.49 -22.15 -5.93
CA SER A 326 -5.32 -21.49 -6.96
C SER A 326 -5.01 -20.00 -7.11
N GLY A 327 -4.00 -19.52 -6.40
CA GLY A 327 -3.54 -18.13 -6.35
C GLY A 327 -2.18 -18.02 -5.67
N ASP A 328 -1.80 -16.81 -5.27
CA ASP A 328 -0.51 -16.52 -4.66
C ASP A 328 -0.37 -17.11 -3.24
N CYS A 329 0.79 -17.67 -2.90
CA CYS A 329 1.07 -18.14 -1.55
C CYS A 329 1.66 -17.04 -0.66
N PHE A 330 1.11 -16.91 0.55
CA PHE A 330 1.70 -16.15 1.64
C PHE A 330 2.72 -17.01 2.39
N GLY A 331 4.01 -16.71 2.23
CA GLY A 331 5.09 -17.60 2.70
C GLY A 331 5.24 -17.74 4.22
N ALA A 332 4.59 -16.89 5.02
CA ALA A 332 4.76 -16.91 6.48
C ALA A 332 3.70 -17.76 7.23
N ALA A 333 2.70 -18.33 6.54
CA ALA A 333 1.69 -19.20 7.13
C ALA A 333 1.20 -20.27 6.14
N PRO A 334 0.62 -21.38 6.61
CA PRO A 334 -0.03 -22.37 5.75
C PRO A 334 -1.11 -21.76 4.84
N ASN A 335 -0.98 -21.97 3.52
CA ASN A 335 -1.96 -21.50 2.53
C ASN A 335 -3.08 -22.52 2.35
N ILE A 336 -4.33 -22.05 2.43
CA ILE A 336 -5.51 -22.89 2.55
C ILE A 336 -6.04 -23.32 1.17
N ASP A 337 -6.32 -24.61 1.03
CA ASP A 337 -6.95 -25.16 -0.17
C ASP A 337 -8.49 -25.02 -0.09
N HIS A 338 -8.98 -23.92 -0.65
CA HIS A 338 -10.41 -23.60 -0.72
C HIS A 338 -11.21 -24.56 -1.61
N ALA A 339 -10.57 -25.41 -2.43
CA ALA A 339 -11.25 -26.41 -3.25
C ALA A 339 -11.65 -27.67 -2.45
N GLN A 340 -11.05 -27.89 -1.27
CA GLN A 340 -11.46 -29.00 -0.42
C GLN A 340 -12.92 -28.82 0.04
N PRO A 341 -13.79 -29.84 -0.13
CA PRO A 341 -15.20 -29.72 0.26
C PRO A 341 -15.42 -29.39 1.73
N PHE A 342 -14.58 -29.93 2.62
CA PHE A 342 -14.68 -29.67 4.06
C PHE A 342 -14.20 -28.25 4.41
N VAL A 343 -13.11 -27.76 3.82
CA VAL A 343 -12.64 -26.36 4.02
C VAL A 343 -13.72 -25.39 3.55
N LYS A 344 -14.26 -25.59 2.36
CA LYS A 344 -15.31 -24.74 1.81
C LYS A 344 -16.55 -24.71 2.71
N ARG A 345 -17.05 -25.87 3.13
CA ARG A 345 -18.19 -25.97 4.05
C ARG A 345 -17.91 -25.24 5.35
N ASP A 346 -16.80 -25.55 6.00
CA ASP A 346 -16.46 -25.03 7.32
C ASP A 346 -16.26 -23.50 7.30
N LEU A 347 -15.66 -22.95 6.23
CA LEU A 347 -15.54 -21.49 6.06
C LEU A 347 -16.90 -20.83 5.80
N CYS A 348 -17.78 -21.43 4.99
CA CYS A 348 -19.14 -20.91 4.81
C CYS A 348 -19.90 -20.90 6.14
N GLU A 349 -19.85 -22.00 6.90
CA GLU A 349 -20.48 -22.10 8.23
C GLU A 349 -19.91 -21.08 9.21
N TRP A 350 -18.59 -20.87 9.22
CA TRP A 350 -17.95 -19.86 10.06
C TRP A 350 -18.38 -18.44 9.71
N MET A 351 -18.40 -18.06 8.42
CA MET A 351 -18.82 -16.73 8.02
C MET A 351 -20.32 -16.49 8.26
N SER A 352 -21.18 -17.50 8.05
CA SER A 352 -22.60 -17.42 8.42
C SER A 352 -22.76 -17.28 9.93
N TRP A 353 -21.97 -18.01 10.73
CA TRP A 353 -21.94 -17.84 12.18
C TRP A 353 -21.50 -16.43 12.59
N LEU A 354 -20.49 -15.84 11.95
CA LEU A 354 -20.08 -14.46 12.24
C LEU A 354 -21.21 -13.45 11.98
N ARG A 355 -21.92 -13.59 10.86
CA ARG A 355 -23.09 -12.76 10.56
C ARG A 355 -24.16 -12.92 11.66
N ASP A 356 -24.52 -14.15 12.02
CA ASP A 356 -25.64 -14.42 12.93
C ASP A 356 -25.29 -14.15 14.41
N HIS A 357 -24.04 -14.40 14.81
CA HIS A 357 -23.59 -14.33 16.21
C HIS A 357 -22.99 -12.99 16.58
N VAL A 358 -22.16 -12.40 15.69
CA VAL A 358 -21.53 -11.10 15.90
C VAL A 358 -22.41 -9.97 15.36
N GLY A 359 -23.10 -10.21 14.24
CA GLY A 359 -23.95 -9.22 13.59
C GLY A 359 -23.29 -8.48 12.42
N PHE A 360 -22.21 -8.99 11.83
CA PHE A 360 -21.59 -8.33 10.68
C PHE A 360 -22.56 -8.23 9.49
N ASP A 361 -22.58 -7.07 8.84
CA ASP A 361 -23.44 -6.79 7.68
C ASP A 361 -22.76 -7.16 6.35
N GLY A 362 -21.45 -7.39 6.36
CA GLY A 362 -20.68 -7.61 5.16
C GLY A 362 -19.20 -7.88 5.42
N TRP A 363 -18.41 -7.97 4.36
CA TRP A 363 -17.05 -8.50 4.43
C TRP A 363 -16.03 -7.61 3.71
N ARG A 364 -14.89 -7.37 4.35
CA ARG A 364 -13.65 -7.06 3.65
C ARG A 364 -12.86 -8.36 3.55
N LEU A 365 -12.50 -8.76 2.33
CA LEU A 365 -11.78 -10.01 2.08
C LEU A 365 -10.30 -9.69 1.85
N ASP A 366 -9.47 -10.19 2.75
CA ASP A 366 -8.02 -10.02 2.71
C ASP A 366 -7.39 -10.84 1.59
N PHE A 367 -6.36 -10.27 0.95
CA PHE A 367 -5.45 -10.98 0.05
C PHE A 367 -6.14 -11.93 -0.94
N VAL A 368 -7.17 -11.43 -1.65
CA VAL A 368 -8.03 -12.27 -2.52
C VAL A 368 -7.33 -12.76 -3.79
N ARG A 369 -6.08 -12.36 -4.02
CA ARG A 369 -5.19 -12.95 -5.02
C ARG A 369 -4.67 -14.33 -4.62
N GLY A 370 -4.78 -14.69 -3.34
CA GLY A 370 -4.30 -15.97 -2.84
C GLY A 370 -5.17 -17.18 -3.20
N PHE A 371 -6.40 -16.95 -3.62
CA PHE A 371 -7.33 -18.00 -4.00
C PHE A 371 -8.27 -17.58 -5.14
N HIS A 372 -8.81 -18.55 -5.87
CA HIS A 372 -9.65 -18.28 -7.03
C HIS A 372 -10.96 -17.56 -6.67
N GLY A 373 -11.37 -16.56 -7.47
CA GLY A 373 -12.54 -15.70 -7.20
C GLY A 373 -13.87 -16.45 -7.10
N SER A 374 -13.98 -17.66 -7.66
CA SER A 374 -15.20 -18.49 -7.52
C SER A 374 -15.54 -18.84 -6.07
N HIS A 375 -14.55 -18.93 -5.18
CA HIS A 375 -14.77 -19.22 -3.77
C HIS A 375 -15.46 -18.05 -3.07
N VAL A 376 -15.18 -16.82 -3.48
CA VAL A 376 -15.86 -15.61 -2.98
C VAL A 376 -17.36 -15.70 -3.25
N ARG A 377 -17.75 -16.13 -4.46
CA ARG A 377 -19.17 -16.35 -4.79
C ARG A 377 -19.82 -17.34 -3.83
N ASP A 378 -19.13 -18.41 -3.45
CA ASP A 378 -19.66 -19.40 -2.51
C ASP A 378 -19.90 -18.78 -1.12
N TYR A 379 -18.95 -17.99 -0.61
CA TYR A 379 -19.07 -17.28 0.67
C TYR A 379 -20.21 -16.26 0.64
N VAL A 380 -20.34 -15.51 -0.45
CA VAL A 380 -21.41 -14.51 -0.62
C VAL A 380 -22.77 -15.19 -0.64
N ARG A 381 -22.92 -16.30 -1.36
CA ARG A 381 -24.18 -17.06 -1.38
C ARG A 381 -24.53 -17.68 -0.02
N ALA A 382 -23.53 -18.09 0.75
CA ALA A 382 -23.75 -18.65 2.09
C ALA A 382 -24.13 -17.58 3.13
N THR A 383 -23.66 -16.34 2.94
CA THR A 383 -23.78 -15.28 3.96
C THR A 383 -24.74 -14.15 3.59
N GLU A 384 -25.15 -14.03 2.33
CA GLU A 384 -26.05 -12.96 1.85
C GLU A 384 -25.67 -11.56 2.39
N PRO A 385 -24.39 -11.14 2.27
CA PRO A 385 -23.91 -9.89 2.85
C PRO A 385 -24.48 -8.68 2.12
N SER A 386 -24.66 -7.58 2.86
CA SER A 386 -25.13 -6.30 2.32
C SER A 386 -24.05 -5.52 1.56
N PHE A 387 -22.78 -5.84 1.79
CA PHE A 387 -21.63 -5.22 1.12
C PHE A 387 -20.40 -6.14 1.18
N VAL A 388 -19.65 -6.26 0.09
CA VAL A 388 -18.41 -7.05 0.05
C VAL A 388 -17.34 -6.32 -0.75
N VAL A 389 -16.14 -6.22 -0.20
CA VAL A 389 -14.96 -5.69 -0.90
C VAL A 389 -13.77 -6.62 -0.77
N GLY A 390 -13.16 -7.00 -1.89
CA GLY A 390 -11.92 -7.76 -1.92
C GLY A 390 -10.68 -6.88 -2.15
N GLU A 391 -9.59 -7.24 -1.48
CA GLU A 391 -8.28 -6.67 -1.75
C GLU A 391 -7.53 -7.47 -2.83
N TYR A 392 -7.82 -7.15 -4.10
CA TYR A 392 -7.01 -7.62 -5.22
C TYR A 392 -5.89 -6.61 -5.48
N TRP A 393 -4.76 -6.77 -4.80
CA TRP A 393 -3.61 -5.89 -4.95
C TRP A 393 -2.51 -6.54 -5.77
N ASP A 394 -2.24 -5.97 -6.95
CA ASP A 394 -1.12 -6.37 -7.79
C ASP A 394 -0.25 -5.17 -8.18
N SER A 395 0.93 -5.44 -8.73
CA SER A 395 1.83 -4.40 -9.21
C SER A 395 1.28 -3.73 -10.47
N LEU A 396 1.32 -2.40 -10.50
CA LEU A 396 1.04 -1.64 -11.72
C LEU A 396 2.04 -1.97 -12.83
N SER A 397 1.74 -1.53 -14.04
CA SER A 397 2.70 -1.55 -15.16
C SER A 397 3.64 -0.36 -15.03
N TYR A 398 4.95 -0.61 -15.16
CA TYR A 398 5.99 0.41 -15.08
C TYR A 398 6.93 0.34 -16.29
N ASN A 399 7.36 1.50 -16.75
CA ASN A 399 8.42 1.65 -17.74
C ASN A 399 9.46 2.67 -17.23
N GLY A 400 10.72 2.24 -17.17
CA GLY A 400 11.81 3.08 -16.65
C GLY A 400 11.61 3.52 -15.19
N GLY A 401 10.94 2.69 -14.38
CA GLY A 401 10.61 3.00 -12.98
C GLY A 401 9.41 3.94 -12.81
N LEU A 402 8.71 4.29 -13.89
CA LEU A 402 7.55 5.18 -13.87
C LEU A 402 6.28 4.40 -14.17
N PRO A 403 5.16 4.65 -13.47
CA PRO A 403 3.88 4.05 -13.83
C PRO A 403 3.52 4.42 -15.28
N ASP A 404 3.22 3.40 -16.08
CA ASP A 404 2.71 3.61 -17.43
C ASP A 404 1.41 4.42 -17.37
N HIS A 405 1.17 5.21 -18.42
CA HIS A 405 -0.11 5.91 -18.55
C HIS A 405 -1.27 4.91 -18.69
N ASN A 406 -1.07 3.87 -19.51
CA ASN A 406 -2.05 2.82 -19.68
C ASN A 406 -1.90 1.77 -18.56
N GLN A 407 -2.91 1.63 -17.72
CA GLN A 407 -3.01 0.62 -16.66
C GLN A 407 -4.13 -0.40 -16.93
N ASP A 408 -4.58 -0.54 -18.18
CA ASP A 408 -5.65 -1.46 -18.59
C ASP A 408 -5.37 -2.89 -18.16
N ALA A 409 -4.14 -3.36 -18.36
CA ALA A 409 -3.74 -4.69 -17.92
C ALA A 409 -3.91 -4.87 -16.40
N HIS A 410 -3.68 -3.83 -15.60
CA HIS A 410 -3.85 -3.89 -14.15
C HIS A 410 -5.33 -3.94 -13.75
N ARG A 411 -6.17 -3.00 -14.24
CA ARG A 411 -7.61 -3.02 -13.96
C ARG A 411 -8.32 -4.25 -14.54
N GLN A 412 -7.83 -4.81 -15.65
CA GLN A 412 -8.37 -6.05 -16.22
C GLN A 412 -8.18 -7.25 -15.30
N ARG A 413 -7.05 -7.37 -14.60
CA ARG A 413 -6.85 -8.47 -13.63
C ARG A 413 -7.87 -8.41 -12.49
N ILE A 414 -8.20 -7.20 -12.02
CA ILE A 414 -9.26 -7.01 -11.03
C ILE A 414 -10.63 -7.37 -11.61
N VAL A 415 -10.94 -6.95 -12.84
CA VAL A 415 -12.20 -7.33 -13.54
C VAL A 415 -12.32 -8.84 -13.72
N ASN A 416 -11.23 -9.53 -14.06
CA ASN A 416 -11.22 -10.99 -14.20
C ASN A 416 -11.61 -11.66 -12.88
N TRP A 417 -10.97 -11.25 -11.78
CA TRP A 417 -11.33 -11.76 -10.45
C TRP A 417 -12.80 -11.48 -10.07
N LEU A 418 -13.30 -10.29 -10.39
CA LEU A 418 -14.71 -9.94 -10.20
C LEU A 418 -15.65 -10.84 -11.03
N ASN A 419 -15.27 -11.16 -12.27
CA ASN A 419 -16.02 -12.07 -13.14
C ASN A 419 -15.98 -13.52 -12.65
N ASP A 420 -14.87 -13.97 -12.06
CA ASP A 420 -14.76 -15.29 -11.41
C ASP A 420 -15.68 -15.39 -10.20
N ALA A 421 -15.80 -14.29 -9.44
CA ALA A 421 -16.81 -14.12 -8.38
C ALA A 421 -18.24 -13.90 -8.91
N ARG A 422 -18.46 -13.89 -10.23
CA ARG A 422 -19.76 -13.59 -10.88
C ARG A 422 -20.37 -12.26 -10.42
N GLY A 423 -19.52 -11.24 -10.24
CA GLY A 423 -19.92 -9.91 -9.82
C GLY A 423 -20.51 -9.84 -8.42
N ASN A 424 -20.30 -10.85 -7.57
CA ASN A 424 -20.79 -10.94 -6.18
C ASN A 424 -19.89 -10.24 -5.15
N ALA A 425 -18.86 -9.53 -5.58
CA ALA A 425 -18.00 -8.73 -4.72
C ALA A 425 -17.68 -7.41 -5.41
N THR A 426 -17.34 -6.37 -4.66
CA THR A 426 -16.59 -5.21 -5.17
C THR A 426 -15.09 -5.45 -4.92
N ALA A 427 -14.23 -4.60 -5.48
CA ALA A 427 -12.79 -4.65 -5.25
C ALA A 427 -12.24 -3.25 -4.93
N PHE A 428 -11.20 -3.18 -4.10
CA PHE A 428 -10.44 -1.95 -3.95
C PHE A 428 -9.83 -1.54 -5.29
N ASP A 429 -10.05 -0.28 -5.69
CA ASP A 429 -9.54 0.28 -6.94
C ASP A 429 -8.08 0.72 -6.79
N VAL A 430 -7.22 -0.29 -6.65
CA VAL A 430 -5.75 -0.12 -6.55
C VAL A 430 -5.20 0.60 -7.79
N THR A 431 -5.85 0.43 -8.95
CA THR A 431 -5.51 1.14 -10.19
C THR A 431 -5.66 2.66 -10.01
N THR A 432 -6.84 3.12 -9.54
CA THR A 432 -7.08 4.54 -9.25
C THR A 432 -6.14 5.07 -8.19
N LYS A 433 -5.92 4.34 -7.09
CA LYS A 433 -4.95 4.71 -6.02
C LYS A 433 -3.57 5.02 -6.60
N GLY A 434 -3.07 4.14 -7.45
CA GLY A 434 -1.74 4.29 -8.03
C GLY A 434 -1.61 5.38 -9.08
N ILE A 435 -2.64 5.56 -9.90
CA ILE A 435 -2.67 6.66 -10.86
C ILE A 435 -2.73 8.01 -10.12
N LEU A 436 -3.58 8.14 -9.11
CA LEU A 436 -3.65 9.35 -8.28
C LEU A 436 -2.32 9.63 -7.56
N HIS A 437 -1.63 8.59 -7.07
CA HIS A 437 -0.29 8.73 -6.52
C HIS A 437 0.65 9.41 -7.54
N ALA A 438 0.73 8.88 -8.77
CA ALA A 438 1.56 9.44 -9.83
C ALA A 438 1.17 10.88 -10.20
N VAL A 439 -0.14 11.17 -10.27
CA VAL A 439 -0.67 12.51 -10.55
C VAL A 439 -0.12 13.54 -9.57
N PHE A 440 -0.18 13.27 -8.26
CA PHE A 440 0.24 14.25 -7.25
C PHE A 440 1.74 14.24 -6.98
N GLU A 441 2.42 13.11 -7.18
CA GLU A 441 3.87 13.04 -7.10
C GLU A 441 4.53 13.86 -8.22
N ARG A 442 3.92 13.89 -9.41
CA ARG A 442 4.54 14.44 -10.62
C ARG A 442 3.83 15.66 -11.21
N SER A 443 2.70 16.06 -10.64
CA SER A 443 1.80 17.08 -11.22
C SER A 443 1.40 16.73 -12.65
N GLU A 444 0.91 15.50 -12.86
CA GLU A 444 0.55 14.95 -14.18
C GLU A 444 -0.96 14.67 -14.27
N PHE A 445 -1.80 15.72 -14.15
CA PHE A 445 -3.27 15.58 -14.12
C PHE A 445 -3.87 14.99 -15.42
N TRP A 446 -3.14 15.06 -16.53
CA TRP A 446 -3.51 14.42 -17.80
C TRP A 446 -3.68 12.89 -17.69
N ARG A 447 -3.05 12.26 -16.69
CA ARG A 447 -3.18 10.82 -16.43
C ARG A 447 -4.60 10.40 -16.04
N LEU A 448 -5.44 11.33 -15.58
CA LEU A 448 -6.80 11.06 -15.12
C LEU A 448 -7.81 10.83 -16.25
N ARG A 449 -7.35 10.63 -17.49
CA ARG A 449 -8.18 10.32 -18.65
C ARG A 449 -7.51 9.23 -19.49
N ASP A 450 -8.18 8.09 -19.64
CA ASP A 450 -7.71 7.02 -20.52
C ASP A 450 -7.91 7.35 -22.01
N ALA A 451 -7.45 6.45 -22.88
CA ALA A 451 -7.57 6.60 -24.33
C ALA A 451 -9.02 6.67 -24.83
N ALA A 452 -9.98 6.13 -24.07
CA ALA A 452 -11.41 6.17 -24.37
C ALA A 452 -12.12 7.39 -23.76
N GLY A 453 -11.38 8.31 -23.11
CA GLY A 453 -11.95 9.49 -22.47
C GLY A 453 -12.61 9.23 -21.11
N LYS A 454 -12.38 8.06 -20.51
CA LYS A 454 -12.96 7.64 -19.21
C LYS A 454 -11.94 7.76 -18.08
N PRO A 455 -12.39 7.67 -16.80
CA PRO A 455 -11.48 7.48 -15.69
C PRO A 455 -10.58 6.26 -15.91
N PRO A 456 -9.27 6.32 -15.61
CA PRO A 456 -8.31 5.31 -16.01
C PRO A 456 -8.21 4.10 -15.06
N GLY A 457 -8.83 4.17 -13.88
CA GLY A 457 -8.86 3.04 -12.93
C GLY A 457 -10.00 2.05 -13.17
N LEU A 458 -10.24 1.17 -12.19
CA LEU A 458 -11.35 0.20 -12.24
C LEU A 458 -12.70 0.90 -12.37
N MET A 459 -12.86 2.06 -11.73
CA MET A 459 -14.08 2.85 -11.80
C MET A 459 -14.46 3.28 -13.24
N GLY A 460 -13.51 3.35 -14.17
CA GLY A 460 -13.82 3.68 -15.56
C GLY A 460 -14.45 2.53 -16.35
N TRP A 461 -14.34 1.31 -15.85
CA TRP A 461 -14.87 0.11 -16.49
C TRP A 461 -16.06 -0.46 -15.74
N TRP A 462 -15.95 -0.60 -14.42
CA TRP A 462 -17.00 -1.18 -13.59
C TRP A 462 -17.21 -0.38 -12.30
N PRO A 463 -17.81 0.82 -12.39
CA PRO A 463 -17.88 1.76 -11.27
C PRO A 463 -18.67 1.21 -10.07
N SER A 464 -19.71 0.39 -10.28
CA SER A 464 -20.44 -0.28 -9.19
C SER A 464 -19.66 -1.40 -8.49
N ARG A 465 -18.45 -1.69 -8.93
CA ARG A 465 -17.56 -2.70 -8.33
C ARG A 465 -16.24 -2.10 -7.86
N ALA A 466 -16.08 -0.79 -7.94
CA ALA A 466 -14.88 -0.08 -7.55
C ALA A 466 -15.05 0.57 -6.16
N VAL A 467 -14.23 0.15 -5.20
CA VAL A 467 -14.07 0.84 -3.91
C VAL A 467 -12.81 1.69 -3.98
N THR A 468 -12.96 3.00 -4.15
CA THR A 468 -11.82 3.92 -4.32
C THR A 468 -11.25 4.30 -2.96
N PHE A 469 -9.93 4.47 -2.87
CA PHE A 469 -9.26 4.85 -1.62
C PHE A 469 -7.95 5.60 -1.90
N LEU A 470 -7.50 6.41 -0.95
CA LEU A 470 -6.20 7.08 -1.02
C LEU A 470 -5.14 6.40 -0.17
N GLU A 471 -5.52 5.82 0.96
CA GLU A 471 -4.65 5.08 1.86
C GLU A 471 -5.44 3.97 2.56
N ASN A 472 -4.72 2.96 3.01
CA ASN A 472 -5.16 1.97 3.97
C ASN A 472 -4.06 1.74 5.03
N HIS A 473 -4.18 0.67 5.83
CA HIS A 473 -3.22 0.35 6.88
C HIS A 473 -1.87 -0.18 6.35
N ASP A 474 -1.79 -0.61 5.09
CA ASP A 474 -0.55 -1.09 4.43
C ASP A 474 0.14 0.01 3.66
N THR A 475 -0.60 0.69 2.78
CA THR A 475 -0.06 1.74 1.92
C THR A 475 0.35 2.96 2.75
N GLY A 476 -0.43 3.27 3.78
CA GLY A 476 -0.24 4.37 4.71
C GLY A 476 0.22 3.90 6.09
N SER A 477 -0.23 4.59 7.14
CA SER A 477 0.09 4.27 8.53
C SER A 477 1.62 4.12 8.78
N THR A 478 2.00 3.29 9.76
CA THR A 478 3.39 3.00 10.10
C THR A 478 4.08 2.06 9.12
N GLN A 479 3.35 1.16 8.45
CA GLN A 479 3.88 0.32 7.36
C GLN A 479 4.39 1.19 6.21
N GLY A 480 3.49 1.96 5.60
CA GLY A 480 3.83 2.98 4.62
C GLY A 480 4.41 2.43 3.34
N HIS A 481 3.93 1.27 2.89
CA HIS A 481 4.45 0.59 1.70
C HIS A 481 4.27 1.41 0.43
N TRP A 482 3.25 2.29 0.38
CA TRP A 482 2.94 3.09 -0.79
C TRP A 482 2.20 4.39 -0.43
N ARG A 483 2.88 5.22 0.38
CA ARG A 483 2.28 6.42 0.98
C ARG A 483 1.81 7.41 -0.08
N PHE A 484 0.58 7.88 0.02
CA PHE A 484 0.03 8.90 -0.85
C PHE A 484 0.76 10.25 -0.62
N PRO A 485 1.07 11.03 -1.68
CA PRO A 485 1.69 12.34 -1.52
C PRO A 485 0.84 13.26 -0.63
N SER A 486 1.39 13.71 0.50
CA SER A 486 0.63 14.48 1.50
C SER A 486 0.07 15.80 0.96
N SER A 487 0.77 16.44 0.01
CA SER A 487 0.31 17.64 -0.70
C SER A 487 -0.92 17.41 -1.58
N GLY A 488 -1.23 16.16 -1.92
CA GLY A 488 -2.35 15.76 -2.77
C GLY A 488 -3.57 15.25 -2.00
N LEU A 489 -3.48 15.02 -0.69
CA LEU A 489 -4.54 14.32 0.08
C LEU A 489 -5.91 14.97 -0.06
N GLU A 490 -5.99 16.29 0.11
CA GLU A 490 -7.26 17.02 0.01
C GLU A 490 -7.87 16.88 -1.40
N GLN A 491 -7.09 17.14 -2.45
CA GLN A 491 -7.53 17.02 -3.84
C GLN A 491 -7.86 15.56 -4.23
N GLY A 492 -7.15 14.58 -3.67
CA GLY A 492 -7.45 13.16 -3.83
C GLY A 492 -8.84 12.82 -3.29
N TYR A 493 -9.20 13.34 -2.11
CA TYR A 493 -10.54 13.10 -1.55
C TYR A 493 -11.62 13.85 -2.32
N VAL A 494 -11.32 15.03 -2.88
CA VAL A 494 -12.24 15.70 -3.82
C VAL A 494 -12.49 14.78 -5.02
N TYR A 495 -11.46 14.14 -5.60
CA TYR A 495 -11.65 13.17 -6.68
C TYR A 495 -12.55 12.01 -6.23
N LEU A 496 -12.23 11.34 -5.13
CA LEU A 496 -12.98 10.16 -4.68
C LEU A 496 -14.44 10.47 -4.35
N MET A 497 -14.70 11.58 -3.66
CA MET A 497 -16.05 11.94 -3.19
C MET A 497 -16.96 12.46 -4.29
N THR A 498 -16.39 12.98 -5.39
CA THR A 498 -17.18 13.52 -6.50
C THR A 498 -17.40 12.52 -7.63
N HIS A 499 -16.55 11.48 -7.72
CA HIS A 499 -16.60 10.49 -8.80
C HIS A 499 -17.45 9.24 -8.44
N PRO A 500 -17.74 8.37 -9.41
CA PRO A 500 -18.39 7.07 -9.19
C PRO A 500 -17.53 6.12 -8.34
N GLY A 501 -17.98 4.88 -8.18
CA GLY A 501 -17.42 3.99 -7.16
C GLY A 501 -17.86 4.34 -5.74
N THR A 502 -17.44 3.51 -4.80
CA THR A 502 -17.68 3.65 -3.37
C THR A 502 -16.42 4.20 -2.72
N PRO A 503 -16.40 5.47 -2.27
CA PRO A 503 -15.21 6.04 -1.65
C PRO A 503 -14.98 5.42 -0.26
N SER A 504 -13.71 5.11 0.02
CA SER A 504 -13.21 4.65 1.31
C SER A 504 -12.27 5.68 1.92
N VAL A 505 -12.53 6.04 3.17
CA VAL A 505 -11.74 6.98 3.97
C VAL A 505 -10.88 6.21 4.97
N PHE A 506 -9.63 6.63 5.10
CA PHE A 506 -8.68 6.05 6.05
C PHE A 506 -8.76 6.76 7.42
N TYR A 507 -8.76 5.98 8.51
CA TYR A 507 -8.89 6.49 9.88
C TYR A 507 -7.93 7.64 10.20
N ASP A 508 -6.64 7.50 9.89
CA ASP A 508 -5.63 8.51 10.27
C ASP A 508 -5.92 9.87 9.62
N HIS A 509 -6.45 9.87 8.39
CA HIS A 509 -6.83 11.10 7.69
C HIS A 509 -8.07 11.78 8.32
N LEU A 510 -8.89 11.01 9.04
CA LEU A 510 -10.04 11.53 9.77
C LEU A 510 -9.66 12.11 11.14
N GLU A 511 -8.50 11.73 11.68
CA GLU A 511 -7.97 12.32 12.91
C GLU A 511 -7.27 13.66 12.67
N GLU A 512 -6.94 13.99 11.41
CA GLU A 512 -6.44 15.30 11.01
C GLU A 512 -7.58 16.33 10.90
N PRO A 513 -7.70 17.34 11.79
CA PRO A 513 -8.92 18.14 11.91
C PRO A 513 -9.32 18.90 10.64
N GLN A 514 -8.36 19.48 9.91
CA GLN A 514 -8.64 20.21 8.67
C GLN A 514 -9.13 19.29 7.57
N LEU A 515 -8.57 18.08 7.49
CA LEU A 515 -8.96 17.09 6.50
C LEU A 515 -10.32 16.47 6.85
N ALA A 516 -10.57 16.19 8.13
CA ALA A 516 -11.87 15.74 8.64
C ALA A 516 -13.00 16.71 8.30
N HIS A 517 -12.80 18.00 8.55
CA HIS A 517 -13.77 19.04 8.19
C HIS A 517 -14.00 19.09 6.67
N THR A 518 -12.93 18.97 5.87
CA THR A 518 -13.06 18.94 4.41
C THR A 518 -13.83 17.70 3.94
N MET A 519 -13.54 16.53 4.49
CA MET A 519 -14.26 15.29 4.17
C MET A 519 -15.75 15.39 4.51
N GLN A 520 -16.11 15.97 5.66
CA GLN A 520 -17.52 16.19 6.02
C GLN A 520 -18.27 17.01 4.95
N ARG A 521 -17.67 18.11 4.49
CA ARG A 521 -18.25 18.94 3.42
C ARG A 521 -18.37 18.18 2.11
N LEU A 522 -17.35 17.39 1.74
CA LEU A 522 -17.35 16.60 0.51
C LEU A 522 -18.37 15.46 0.54
N ILE A 523 -18.56 14.80 1.68
CA ILE A 523 -19.61 13.80 1.89
C ILE A 523 -20.99 14.44 1.73
N ALA A 524 -21.22 15.58 2.40
CA ALA A 524 -22.48 16.32 2.26
C ALA A 524 -22.73 16.77 0.82
N LEU A 525 -21.69 17.20 0.10
CA LEU A 525 -21.76 17.55 -1.32
C LEU A 525 -22.14 16.34 -2.18
N ARG A 526 -21.49 15.19 -1.98
CA ARG A 526 -21.77 13.94 -2.69
C ARG A 526 -23.25 13.55 -2.57
N LEU A 527 -23.77 13.56 -1.33
CA LEU A 527 -25.16 13.24 -1.03
C LEU A 527 -26.14 14.25 -1.65
N ARG A 528 -25.86 15.55 -1.52
CA ARG A 528 -26.70 16.63 -2.11
C ARG A 528 -26.75 16.58 -3.63
N ALA A 529 -25.62 16.23 -4.27
CA ALA A 529 -25.52 16.05 -5.71
C ALA A 529 -26.15 14.74 -6.22
N GLY A 530 -26.52 13.83 -5.31
CA GLY A 530 -27.10 12.53 -5.63
C GLY A 530 -26.09 11.55 -6.23
N ILE A 531 -24.78 11.78 -6.05
CA ILE A 531 -23.73 10.96 -6.65
C ILE A 531 -23.67 9.60 -5.96
N HIS A 532 -23.59 8.54 -6.77
CA HIS A 532 -23.52 7.15 -6.33
C HIS A 532 -22.48 6.38 -7.14
N CYS A 533 -22.25 5.11 -6.78
CA CYS A 533 -21.22 4.29 -7.41
C CYS A 533 -21.43 4.01 -8.90
N ARG A 534 -22.61 4.34 -9.47
CA ARG A 534 -22.97 4.13 -10.89
C ARG A 534 -23.12 5.44 -11.66
N SER A 535 -22.83 6.57 -11.03
CA SER A 535 -22.82 7.88 -11.68
C SER A 535 -21.93 7.87 -12.92
N GLN A 536 -22.21 8.76 -13.86
CA GLN A 536 -21.47 8.90 -15.11
C GLN A 536 -20.50 10.07 -15.02
N VAL A 537 -19.28 9.89 -15.53
CA VAL A 537 -18.25 10.93 -15.58
C VAL A 537 -18.06 11.38 -17.01
N HIS A 538 -18.16 12.69 -17.23
CA HIS A 538 -17.70 13.34 -18.45
C HIS A 538 -16.46 14.19 -18.15
N ILE A 539 -15.30 13.72 -18.61
CA ILE A 539 -14.03 14.42 -18.42
C ILE A 539 -13.92 15.56 -19.43
N VAL A 540 -13.96 16.80 -18.94
CA VAL A 540 -13.91 18.01 -19.75
C VAL A 540 -12.46 18.39 -20.08
N ARG A 541 -11.55 18.31 -19.10
CA ARG A 541 -10.12 18.57 -19.28
C ARG A 541 -9.27 17.62 -18.44
N ALA A 542 -8.16 17.19 -19.01
CA ALA A 542 -7.09 16.46 -18.33
C ALA A 542 -5.77 16.91 -18.96
N GLU A 543 -5.15 17.93 -18.36
CA GLU A 543 -3.94 18.61 -18.81
C GLU A 543 -2.86 18.53 -17.72
N SER A 544 -1.68 19.13 -17.89
CA SER A 544 -0.62 19.05 -16.87
C SER A 544 -0.95 19.75 -15.55
N ASP A 545 -1.82 20.76 -15.55
CA ASP A 545 -2.09 21.63 -14.41
C ASP A 545 -3.58 21.70 -14.01
N ILE A 546 -4.44 20.92 -14.70
CA ILE A 546 -5.87 20.86 -14.42
C ILE A 546 -6.47 19.51 -14.78
N TYR A 547 -7.36 19.04 -13.91
CA TYR A 547 -8.38 18.06 -14.25
C TYR A 547 -9.75 18.66 -13.94
N LEU A 548 -10.68 18.54 -14.88
CA LEU A 548 -12.04 19.08 -14.81
C LEU A 548 -13.02 18.01 -15.31
N ALA A 549 -14.02 17.67 -14.51
CA ALA A 549 -15.03 16.66 -14.86
C ALA A 549 -16.43 17.07 -14.40
N SER A 550 -17.44 16.73 -15.21
CA SER A 550 -18.87 16.78 -14.86
C SER A 550 -19.31 15.36 -14.47
N ILE A 551 -20.05 15.24 -13.36
CA ILE A 551 -20.59 13.98 -12.88
C ILE A 551 -22.11 14.07 -12.83
N ASP A 552 -22.78 13.15 -13.52
CA ASP A 552 -24.23 13.09 -13.76
C ASP A 552 -24.85 14.40 -14.28
N ASP A 553 -24.03 15.30 -14.83
CA ASP A 553 -24.45 16.66 -15.16
C ASP A 553 -25.07 17.45 -13.98
N THR A 554 -24.88 16.98 -12.74
CA THR A 554 -25.33 17.64 -11.51
C THR A 554 -24.20 18.34 -10.78
N LEU A 555 -22.97 17.83 -10.91
CA LEU A 555 -21.78 18.29 -10.19
C LEU A 555 -20.61 18.47 -11.16
N LEU A 556 -20.02 19.67 -11.17
CA LEU A 556 -18.76 19.96 -11.84
C LEU A 556 -17.65 20.03 -10.79
N MET A 557 -16.50 19.43 -11.05
CA MET A 557 -15.36 19.45 -10.14
C MET A 557 -14.06 19.75 -10.87
N LYS A 558 -13.13 20.40 -10.18
CA LYS A 558 -11.79 20.70 -10.65
C LYS A 558 -10.75 20.41 -9.58
N ILE A 559 -9.61 19.85 -9.98
CA ILE A 559 -8.36 19.77 -9.21
C ILE A 559 -7.17 20.25 -10.08
N GLY A 560 -6.04 20.54 -9.45
CA GLY A 560 -4.83 21.06 -10.10
C GLY A 560 -4.65 22.58 -9.98
N PRO A 561 -3.44 23.12 -10.14
CA PRO A 561 -3.16 24.52 -9.82
C PRO A 561 -3.79 25.55 -10.78
N LYS A 562 -4.17 25.19 -12.01
CA LYS A 562 -4.74 26.14 -12.98
C LYS A 562 -6.05 26.75 -12.46
N PRO A 563 -6.24 28.07 -12.47
CA PRO A 563 -7.53 28.68 -12.13
C PRO A 563 -8.63 28.23 -13.10
N TYR A 564 -9.85 28.08 -12.58
CA TYR A 564 -11.03 27.77 -13.40
C TYR A 564 -12.27 28.34 -12.73
N GLN A 565 -13.14 28.95 -13.53
CA GLN A 565 -14.46 29.42 -13.12
C GLN A 565 -15.43 29.05 -14.25
N PRO A 566 -16.46 28.22 -13.99
CA PRO A 566 -17.47 27.89 -14.98
C PRO A 566 -18.43 29.06 -15.18
N GLU A 567 -19.03 29.11 -16.37
CA GLU A 567 -20.18 29.97 -16.66
C GLU A 567 -21.48 29.32 -16.16
N ALA A 568 -22.62 29.99 -16.33
CA ALA A 568 -23.93 29.39 -16.11
C ALA A 568 -24.05 28.06 -16.92
N PRO A 569 -24.72 27.02 -16.39
CA PRO A 569 -25.61 27.03 -15.23
C PRO A 569 -24.96 26.52 -13.92
N TRP A 570 -23.69 26.83 -13.65
CA TRP A 570 -22.98 26.29 -12.48
C TRP A 570 -22.89 27.28 -11.31
N ALA A 571 -23.33 26.86 -10.12
CA ALA A 571 -23.23 27.61 -8.88
C ALA A 571 -22.10 27.06 -7.99
N PRO A 572 -21.22 27.91 -7.40
CA PRO A 572 -20.17 27.44 -6.49
C PRO A 572 -20.73 26.60 -5.34
N ALA A 573 -20.06 25.50 -5.01
CA ALA A 573 -20.43 24.61 -3.91
C ALA A 573 -19.35 24.58 -2.83
N GLU A 574 -18.29 23.80 -3.03
CA GLU A 574 -17.15 23.69 -2.12
C GLU A 574 -15.84 24.02 -2.84
N SER A 575 -14.86 24.56 -2.11
CA SER A 575 -13.52 24.84 -2.63
C SER A 575 -12.45 24.73 -1.55
N GLY A 576 -11.19 24.71 -2.00
CA GLY A 576 -10.00 24.70 -1.17
C GLY A 576 -8.74 24.90 -2.03
N GLN A 577 -7.57 24.49 -1.52
CA GLN A 577 -6.31 24.76 -2.19
C GLN A 577 -6.21 24.00 -3.53
N SER A 578 -6.20 24.74 -4.64
CA SER A 578 -6.11 24.18 -6.00
C SER A 578 -7.29 23.29 -6.42
N TRP A 579 -8.45 23.38 -5.77
CA TRP A 579 -9.66 22.66 -6.19
C TRP A 579 -10.95 23.47 -5.98
N GLY A 580 -11.98 23.10 -6.73
CA GLY A 580 -13.30 23.72 -6.64
C GLY A 580 -14.39 22.81 -7.20
N THR A 581 -15.60 23.01 -6.71
CA THR A 581 -16.79 22.26 -7.14
C THR A 581 -17.97 23.19 -7.34
N TRP A 582 -18.88 22.80 -8.24
CA TRP A 582 -20.06 23.57 -8.58
C TRP A 582 -21.25 22.64 -8.79
N LEU A 583 -22.42 23.05 -8.31
CA LEU A 583 -23.67 22.34 -8.57
C LEU A 583 -24.42 23.02 -9.71
N ARG A 584 -25.09 22.22 -10.54
CA ARG A 584 -25.91 22.76 -11.62
C ARG A 584 -27.19 23.40 -11.05
N TYR A 585 -27.55 24.60 -11.54
CA TYR A 585 -28.85 25.20 -11.25
C TYR A 585 -29.97 24.27 -11.73
N LYS A 586 -30.93 23.97 -10.85
CA LYS A 586 -32.23 23.43 -11.29
C LYS A 586 -33.03 24.60 -11.85
N ALA A 587 -33.38 24.55 -13.13
CA ALA A 587 -34.26 25.56 -13.72
C ALA A 587 -35.64 25.49 -13.03
N GLY A 588 -36.05 26.56 -12.33
CA GLY A 588 -37.41 26.71 -11.80
C GLY A 588 -37.60 26.56 -10.28
N MET A 589 -36.63 26.95 -9.44
CA MET A 589 -36.87 27.26 -8.02
C MET A 589 -36.75 28.76 -7.76
#